data_AF-A0AA38HIM3-F1
#
_entry.id   AF-A0AA38HIM3-F1
#
_cell.length_a   1.000
_cell.length_b   1.000
_cell.length_c   1.000
_cell.angle_alpha   90.00
_cell.angle_beta   90.00
_cell.angle_gamma   90.00
#
_symmetry.space_group_name_H-M   'P 1'
#
loop_
_entity.id
_entity.type
_entity.pdbx_description
1 polymer ?
#
loop_
_entity_poly.entity_id
_entity_poly.type
_entity_poly.pdbx_seq_one_letter_code
_entity_poly.pdbx_strand_id
1 'polypeptide(L)'
;MRLVDDRMCKGLAADLLHGIADQVAAEHGPGPCSPPPQHDRPADTERANPRGGRLDRDRGVYRDPRGDSWDLSLLWRDEFDRAWRWHGSTDRFGEPMLRAEDDGEVQPLGVLRSLYGPISPRSGGAA
;
A
#
# COMPACT_ATOMS: atom_id res chain seq x y z
N MET A 1 -16.48 24.00 -33.95
CA MET A 1 -16.35 23.38 -32.62
C MET A 1 -15.26 22.32 -32.73
N ARG A 2 -14.05 22.58 -32.22
CA ARG A 2 -12.92 21.62 -32.29
C ARG A 2 -12.86 20.86 -30.99
N LEU A 3 -12.96 19.53 -31.07
CA LEU A 3 -12.71 18.60 -29.98
C LEU A 3 -11.24 18.74 -29.59
N VAL A 4 -10.98 19.19 -28.37
CA VAL A 4 -9.64 19.20 -27.78
C VAL A 4 -9.37 17.76 -27.37
N ASP A 5 -8.35 17.14 -27.96
CA ASP A 5 -7.88 15.81 -27.60
C ASP A 5 -7.39 15.87 -26.13
N ASP A 6 -8.08 15.21 -25.22
CA ASP A 6 -7.89 15.26 -23.76
C ASP A 6 -6.62 14.51 -23.29
N ARG A 7 -5.68 14.30 -24.20
CA ARG A 7 -4.42 13.58 -23.95
C ARG A 7 -3.31 14.59 -23.79
N MET A 8 -2.75 14.64 -22.58
CA MET A 8 -1.56 15.44 -22.29
C MET A 8 -0.47 15.17 -23.33
N CYS A 9 0.03 16.23 -23.97
CA CYS A 9 1.13 16.13 -24.90
C CYS A 9 2.35 15.54 -24.18
N LYS A 10 2.96 14.49 -24.74
CA LYS A 10 4.14 13.82 -24.13
C LYS A 10 5.31 14.77 -23.93
N GLY A 11 5.45 15.79 -24.78
CA GLY A 11 6.45 16.86 -24.61
C GLY A 11 6.21 17.67 -23.34
N LEU A 12 4.96 18.11 -23.13
CA LEU A 12 4.57 18.83 -21.91
C LEU A 12 4.78 17.99 -20.64
N ALA A 13 4.48 16.68 -20.71
CA ALA A 13 4.73 15.77 -19.59
C ALA A 13 6.23 15.63 -19.28
N ALA A 14 7.06 15.55 -20.32
CA ALA A 14 8.52 15.50 -20.15
C ALA A 14 9.05 16.79 -19.53
N ASP A 15 8.60 17.96 -19.99
CA ASP A 15 9.03 19.26 -19.45
C ASP A 15 8.64 19.40 -17.96
N LEU A 16 7.44 18.96 -17.59
CA LEU A 16 7.00 18.96 -16.19
C LEU A 16 7.88 18.06 -15.32
N LEU A 17 8.20 16.86 -15.79
CA LEU A 17 9.05 15.92 -15.04
C LEU A 17 10.47 16.46 -14.86
N HIS A 18 11.03 17.15 -15.86
CA HIS A 18 12.33 17.82 -15.72
C HIS A 18 12.27 18.93 -14.67
N GLY A 19 11.23 19.77 -14.68
CA GLY A 19 11.07 20.82 -13.68
C GLY A 19 10.96 20.28 -12.24
N ILE A 20 10.25 19.16 -12.05
CA ILE A 20 10.18 18.48 -10.75
C ILE A 20 11.55 17.94 -10.34
N ALA A 21 12.27 17.31 -11.27
CA ALA A 21 13.60 16.76 -11.00
C ALA A 21 14.60 17.85 -10.59
N ASP A 22 14.58 19.00 -11.28
CA ASP A 22 15.44 20.15 -10.98
C ASP A 22 15.14 20.72 -9.59
N GLN A 23 13.86 20.83 -9.22
CA GLN A 23 13.45 21.30 -7.90
C GLN A 23 13.91 20.35 -6.79
N VAL A 24 13.71 19.04 -6.96
CA VAL A 24 14.17 18.03 -5.99
C VAL A 24 15.70 18.06 -5.84
N ALA A 25 16.43 18.23 -6.95
CA ALA A 25 17.89 18.35 -6.92
C ALA A 25 18.36 19.61 -6.18
N ALA A 26 17.65 20.74 -6.34
CA ALA A 26 17.96 21.98 -5.65
C ALA A 26 17.72 21.90 -4.13
N GLU A 27 16.68 21.17 -3.71
CA GLU A 27 16.31 21.03 -2.29
C GLU A 27 17.16 19.99 -1.54
N HIS A 28 17.70 18.99 -2.23
CA HIS A 28 18.45 17.88 -1.63
C HIS A 28 19.74 18.31 -0.91
N GLY A 29 20.32 19.46 -1.27
CA GLY A 29 21.58 19.94 -0.70
C GLY A 29 22.81 19.06 -1.03
N PRO A 30 24.03 19.51 -0.67
CA PRO A 30 25.24 18.75 -0.92
C PRO A 30 25.43 17.64 0.12
N GLY A 31 25.37 16.38 -0.30
CA GLY A 31 25.68 15.22 0.54
C GLY A 31 24.99 13.94 0.06
N PRO A 32 25.45 12.75 0.47
CA PRO A 32 24.75 11.51 0.16
C PRO A 32 23.41 11.45 0.90
N CYS A 33 22.37 11.07 0.17
CA CYS A 33 21.05 10.79 0.73
C CYS A 33 21.19 9.67 1.77
N SER A 34 21.01 9.98 3.06
CA SER A 34 21.05 8.99 4.14
C SER A 34 19.65 8.88 4.76
N PRO A 35 18.76 8.05 4.19
CA PRO A 35 17.49 7.76 4.83
C PRO A 35 17.78 7.19 6.23
N PRO A 36 17.00 7.58 7.25
CA PRO A 36 17.21 7.06 8.60
C PRO A 36 17.16 5.53 8.57
N PRO A 37 18.00 4.83 9.36
CA PRO A 37 17.92 3.38 9.46
C PRO A 37 16.48 2.99 9.85
N GLN A 38 15.83 2.18 9.03
CA GLN A 38 14.53 1.60 9.36
C GLN A 38 14.71 0.72 10.60
N HIS A 39 14.35 1.24 11.77
CA HIS A 39 14.57 0.60 13.06
C HIS A 39 13.71 -0.66 13.33
N ASP A 40 12.90 -1.11 12.36
CA ASP A 40 11.96 -2.23 12.51
C ASP A 40 12.17 -3.37 11.50
N ARG A 41 13.40 -3.63 11.02
CA ARG A 41 13.71 -4.86 10.25
C ARG A 41 14.05 -6.00 11.22
N PRO A 42 13.20 -7.03 11.38
CA PRO A 42 13.58 -8.24 12.11
C PRO A 42 14.61 -9.03 11.29
N ALA A 43 15.48 -9.78 11.96
CA ALA A 43 16.50 -10.61 11.32
C ALA A 43 15.88 -11.57 10.28
N ASP A 44 16.52 -11.67 9.11
CA ASP A 44 16.10 -12.45 7.93
C ASP A 44 16.18 -13.98 8.14
N THR A 45 15.63 -14.53 9.24
CA THR A 45 15.71 -15.97 9.53
C THR A 45 14.50 -16.78 9.07
N GLU A 46 13.44 -16.12 8.59
CA GLU A 46 12.30 -16.78 7.98
C GLU A 46 12.40 -16.66 6.45
N ARG A 47 12.45 -17.79 5.73
CA ARG A 47 12.37 -17.79 4.27
C ARG A 47 11.01 -17.20 3.87
N ALA A 48 10.97 -15.90 3.62
CA ALA A 48 9.81 -15.24 3.05
C ALA A 48 9.47 -15.98 1.75
N ASN A 49 8.25 -16.50 1.65
CA ASN A 49 7.74 -16.94 0.36
C ASN A 49 7.81 -15.69 -0.56
N PRO A 50 8.54 -15.69 -1.68
CA PRO A 50 8.68 -14.49 -2.51
C PRO A 50 7.34 -13.98 -3.06
N ARG A 51 6.26 -14.77 -2.94
CA ARG A 51 4.88 -14.41 -3.29
C ARG A 51 4.01 -14.00 -2.11
N GLY A 52 4.45 -14.23 -0.87
CA GLY A 52 3.67 -14.02 0.35
C GLY A 52 4.39 -13.11 1.33
N GLY A 53 3.64 -12.21 1.96
CA GLY A 53 4.16 -11.36 3.03
C GLY A 53 4.39 -12.11 4.35
N ARG A 54 4.82 -11.38 5.37
CA ARG A 54 5.08 -11.89 6.72
C ARG A 54 4.04 -11.35 7.70
N LEU A 55 3.35 -12.25 8.40
CA LEU A 55 2.40 -11.90 9.46
C LEU A 55 3.09 -11.96 10.83
N ASP A 56 3.18 -10.81 11.50
CA ASP A 56 3.45 -10.72 12.94
C ASP A 56 2.13 -10.86 13.69
N ARG A 57 1.85 -12.06 14.21
CA ARG A 57 0.59 -12.33 14.93
C ARG A 57 0.50 -11.62 16.26
N ASP A 58 1.63 -11.46 16.95
CA ASP A 58 1.65 -10.84 18.28
C ASP A 58 1.32 -9.35 18.19
N ARG A 59 1.81 -8.69 17.13
CA ARG A 59 1.51 -7.28 16.87
C ARG A 59 0.25 -7.06 16.03
N GLY A 60 -0.31 -8.10 15.41
CA GLY A 60 -1.42 -7.97 14.48
C GLY A 60 -1.04 -7.21 13.20
N VAL A 61 0.22 -7.27 12.79
CA VAL A 61 0.74 -6.52 11.64
C VAL A 61 1.19 -7.48 10.54
N TYR A 62 0.68 -7.28 9.34
CA TYR A 62 1.14 -7.98 8.14
C TYR A 62 2.06 -7.08 7.33
N ARG A 63 3.20 -7.60 6.90
CA ARG A 63 4.10 -6.93 5.95
C ARG A 63 4.01 -7.62 4.60
N ASP A 64 3.55 -6.90 3.58
CA ASP A 64 3.37 -7.48 2.24
C ASP A 64 4.73 -7.73 1.53
N PRO A 65 4.76 -8.45 0.39
CA PRO A 65 6.00 -8.70 -0.35
C PRO A 65 6.70 -7.43 -0.88
N ARG A 66 6.00 -6.29 -0.95
CA ARG A 66 6.56 -4.99 -1.37
C ARG A 66 7.19 -4.24 -0.20
N GLY A 67 6.95 -4.69 1.03
CA GLY A 67 7.46 -4.10 2.26
C GLY A 67 6.46 -3.20 2.99
N ASP A 68 5.25 -3.03 2.44
CA ASP A 68 4.18 -2.22 3.03
C ASP A 68 3.66 -2.92 4.30
N SER A 69 3.41 -2.15 5.36
CA SER A 69 2.88 -2.68 6.62
C SER A 69 1.39 -2.39 6.77
N TRP A 70 0.67 -3.40 7.25
CA TRP A 70 -0.78 -3.46 7.34
C TRP A 70 -1.16 -3.83 8.76
N ASP A 71 -1.71 -2.87 9.49
CA ASP A 71 -2.31 -3.12 10.79
C ASP A 71 -3.67 -3.79 10.61
N LEU A 72 -3.77 -5.06 11.01
CA LEU A 72 -4.96 -5.89 10.85
C LEU A 72 -6.03 -5.63 11.92
N SER A 73 -5.74 -4.81 12.93
CA SER A 73 -6.73 -4.33 13.89
C SER A 73 -7.61 -3.22 13.31
N LEU A 74 -7.14 -2.55 12.27
CA LEU A 74 -7.86 -1.43 11.65
C LEU A 74 -8.98 -1.91 10.74
N LEU A 75 -9.99 -1.04 10.61
CA LEU A 75 -10.96 -1.12 9.55
C LEU A 75 -10.40 -0.45 8.30
N TRP A 76 -10.35 -1.17 7.20
CA TRP A 76 -9.85 -0.70 5.92
C TRP A 76 -11.00 -0.31 5.02
N ARG A 77 -10.79 0.65 4.12
CA ARG A 77 -11.75 1.02 3.08
C ARG A 77 -11.13 0.89 1.71
N ASP A 78 -11.94 0.52 0.74
CA ASP A 78 -11.58 0.58 -0.68
C ASP A 78 -12.04 1.88 -1.35
N GLU A 79 -11.84 2.00 -2.66
CA GLU A 79 -12.23 3.20 -3.43
C GLU A 79 -13.75 3.40 -3.51
N PHE A 80 -14.55 2.38 -3.20
CA PHE A 80 -16.01 2.44 -3.18
C PHE A 80 -16.56 2.71 -1.76
N ASP A 81 -15.68 3.09 -0.82
CA ASP A 81 -15.98 3.30 0.61
C ASP A 81 -16.51 2.06 1.35
N ARG A 82 -16.36 0.87 0.75
CA ARG A 82 -16.74 -0.39 1.39
C ARG A 82 -15.69 -0.75 2.44
N ALA A 83 -16.17 -1.17 3.60
CA ALA A 83 -15.35 -1.41 4.77
C ALA A 83 -14.95 -2.88 4.91
N TRP A 84 -13.67 -3.12 5.21
CA TRP A 84 -13.03 -4.43 5.26
C TRP A 84 -12.28 -4.59 6.57
N ARG A 85 -12.60 -5.64 7.34
CA ARG A 85 -11.88 -6.01 8.56
C ARG A 85 -11.09 -7.29 8.35
N TRP A 86 -10.05 -7.50 9.15
CA TRP A 86 -9.39 -8.80 9.13
C TRP A 86 -10.35 -9.92 9.56
N HIS A 87 -10.37 -11.00 8.78
CA HIS A 87 -11.17 -12.20 9.05
C HIS A 87 -10.58 -13.08 10.17
N GLY A 88 -9.30 -12.88 10.53
CA GLY A 88 -8.57 -13.72 11.49
C GLY A 88 -7.82 -14.89 10.85
N SER A 89 -7.89 -15.04 9.52
CA SER A 89 -7.20 -16.10 8.77
C SER A 89 -6.30 -15.54 7.68
N THR A 90 -5.45 -16.40 7.14
CA THR A 90 -4.63 -16.14 5.96
C THR A 90 -4.95 -17.15 4.86
N ASP A 91 -4.66 -16.80 3.62
CA ASP A 91 -4.73 -17.72 2.48
C ASP A 91 -3.55 -18.72 2.49
N ARG A 92 -3.45 -19.55 1.44
CA ARG A 92 -2.37 -20.55 1.27
C ARG A 92 -0.97 -19.95 1.12
N PHE A 93 -0.86 -18.66 0.83
CA PHE A 93 0.40 -17.92 0.69
C PHE A 93 0.71 -17.07 1.92
N GLY A 94 -0.14 -17.10 2.95
CA GLY A 94 0.04 -16.31 4.17
C GLY A 94 -0.48 -14.88 4.06
N GLU A 95 -1.25 -14.56 3.02
CA GLU A 95 -1.88 -13.25 2.85
C GLU A 95 -3.15 -13.14 3.72
N PRO A 96 -3.35 -12.04 4.47
CA PRO A 96 -4.55 -11.85 5.28
C PRO A 96 -5.83 -11.90 4.43
N MET A 97 -6.80 -12.66 4.92
CA MET A 97 -8.16 -12.63 4.40
C MET A 97 -8.92 -11.50 5.11
N LEU A 98 -9.52 -10.59 4.35
CA LEU A 98 -10.39 -9.55 4.87
C LEU A 98 -11.83 -9.87 4.56
N ARG A 99 -12.72 -9.51 5.49
CA ARG A 99 -14.16 -9.66 5.38
C ARG A 99 -14.82 -8.29 5.26
N ALA A 100 -15.71 -8.12 4.29
CA ALA A 100 -16.54 -6.94 4.17
C ALA A 100 -17.54 -6.85 5.33
N GLU A 101 -17.74 -5.66 5.88
CA GLU A 101 -18.72 -5.43 6.96
C GLU A 101 -20.17 -5.54 6.49
N ASP A 102 -20.46 -5.12 5.26
CA ASP A 102 -21.84 -4.96 4.78
C ASP A 102 -22.50 -6.30 4.41
N ASP A 103 -21.79 -7.17 3.70
CA ASP A 103 -22.32 -8.41 3.12
C ASP A 103 -21.52 -9.67 3.49
N GLY A 104 -20.43 -9.52 4.23
CA GLY A 104 -19.61 -10.63 4.70
C GLY A 104 -18.74 -11.30 3.63
N GLU A 105 -18.58 -10.72 2.42
CA GLU A 105 -17.64 -11.23 1.42
C GLU A 105 -16.23 -11.34 2.00
N VAL A 106 -15.51 -12.42 1.69
CA VAL A 106 -14.14 -12.65 2.18
C VAL A 106 -13.16 -12.73 1.01
N GLN A 107 -12.13 -11.88 1.03
CA GLN A 107 -11.11 -11.81 -0.03
C GLN A 107 -9.69 -11.62 0.52
N PRO A 108 -8.65 -12.14 -0.16
CA PRO A 108 -7.27 -11.81 0.16
C PRO A 108 -6.97 -10.32 -0.07
N LEU A 109 -6.07 -9.76 0.75
CA LEU A 109 -5.65 -8.35 0.68
C LEU A 109 -5.21 -7.90 -0.73
N GLY A 110 -4.41 -8.70 -1.43
CA GLY A 110 -3.92 -8.42 -2.76
C GLY A 110 -5.00 -8.45 -3.83
N VAL A 111 -6.02 -9.29 -3.64
CA VAL A 111 -7.22 -9.30 -4.51
C VAL A 111 -8.00 -8.00 -4.32
N LEU A 112 -8.18 -7.55 -3.08
CA LEU A 112 -8.85 -6.28 -2.80
C LEU A 112 -8.14 -5.10 -3.49
N ARG A 113 -6.81 -5.02 -3.36
CA ARG A 113 -6.00 -3.99 -4.03
C ARG A 113 -6.09 -4.02 -5.55
N SER A 114 -6.32 -5.21 -6.12
CA SER A 114 -6.36 -5.40 -7.57
C SER A 114 -7.73 -5.13 -8.16
N LEU A 115 -8.80 -5.46 -7.43
CA LEU A 115 -10.20 -5.33 -7.92
C LEU A 115 -10.87 -4.03 -7.49
N TYR A 116 -10.58 -3.55 -6.28
CA TYR A 116 -11.28 -2.42 -5.66
C TYR A 116 -10.38 -1.19 -5.45
N GLY A 117 -9.17 -1.21 -6.03
CA GLY A 117 -8.22 -0.10 -6.00
C GLY A 117 -7.39 -0.01 -4.72
N PRO A 118 -6.62 1.07 -4.52
CA PRO A 118 -5.88 1.31 -3.29
C PRO A 118 -6.82 1.28 -2.09
N ILE A 119 -6.49 0.43 -1.14
CA ILE A 119 -7.20 0.34 0.13
C ILE A 119 -6.42 1.11 1.20
N SER A 120 -7.14 1.84 2.04
CA SER A 120 -6.57 2.73 3.05
C SER A 120 -7.23 2.49 4.40
N PRO A 121 -6.56 2.76 5.52
CA PRO A 121 -7.22 2.68 6.82
C PRO A 121 -8.34 3.72 6.86
N ARG A 122 -9.54 3.29 7.25
CA ARG A 122 -10.67 4.19 7.45
C ARG A 122 -10.30 5.11 8.62
N SER A 123 -10.09 6.39 8.34
CA SER A 123 -9.69 7.36 9.35
C SER A 123 -10.84 7.54 10.35
N GLY A 124 -10.69 6.99 11.56
CA GLY A 124 -11.64 7.19 12.67
C GLY A 124 -11.93 5.92 13.46
N GLY A 125 -11.51 5.88 14.73
CA GLY A 125 -12.06 4.96 15.73
C GLY A 125 -11.05 4.18 16.59
N ALA A 126 -10.01 4.82 17.11
CA ALA A 126 -9.52 4.39 18.41
C ALA A 126 -10.52 4.91 19.46
N ALA A 127 -11.23 3.98 20.11
CA ALA A 127 -11.90 4.19 21.38
C ALA A 127 -11.24 3.27 22.40
#